data_AF-A0A5M3MSH4-F1
#
_entry.id   AF-A0A5M3MSH4-F1
#
_cell.length_a   1.000
_cell.length_b   1.000
_cell.length_c   1.000
_cell.angle_alpha   90.00
_cell.angle_beta   90.00
_cell.angle_gamma   90.00
#
_symmetry.space_group_name_H-M   'P 1'
#
loop_
_entity.id
_entity.type
_entity.pdbx_description
1 polymer ?
#
loop_
_entity_poly.entity_id
_entity_poly.type
_entity_poly.pdbx_seq_one_letter_code
_entity_poly.pdbx_strand_id
1 'polypeptide(L)'
;HMGKMVQLGYNAGQLNARVWGLAKSWLRIVSPELMATQDEDVLAAMNLFWCAASVVMPEELITEITKVLTEESMPFMATRSIPEYTSWTIEDETGLRYHFPGMSRCPPEGYITQDYQA
;
A
#
# COMPACT_ATOMS: atom_id res chain seq x y z
N HIS A 1 1.27 -11.50 -24.40
CA HIS A 1 1.42 -10.33 -23.53
C HIS A 1 0.91 -10.69 -22.15
N MET A 2 1.76 -10.70 -21.13
CA MET A 2 1.40 -11.07 -19.76
C MET A 2 1.55 -9.84 -18.88
N GLY A 3 0.57 -8.95 -18.95
CA GLY A 3 0.45 -7.91 -17.94
C GLY A 3 0.33 -8.53 -16.56
N LYS A 4 0.94 -7.90 -15.56
CA LYS A 4 0.90 -8.34 -14.17
C LYS A 4 0.15 -7.32 -13.36
N MET A 5 -0.77 -7.79 -12.53
CA MET A 5 -1.46 -7.00 -11.52
C MET A 5 -1.20 -7.67 -10.17
N VAL A 6 -0.84 -6.88 -9.18
CA VAL A 6 -0.65 -7.33 -7.80
C VAL A 6 -1.48 -6.44 -6.90
N GLN A 7 -2.29 -7.07 -6.06
CA GLN A 7 -2.98 -6.40 -4.98
C GLN A 7 -2.11 -6.37 -3.73
N LEU A 8 -2.15 -5.24 -3.03
CA LEU A 8 -1.43 -4.94 -1.81
C LEU A 8 -2.42 -4.53 -0.72
N GLY A 9 -2.04 -4.72 0.54
CA GLY A 9 -2.91 -4.35 1.65
C GLY A 9 -3.94 -5.40 1.99
N TYR A 10 -5.11 -4.93 2.41
CA TYR A 10 -6.26 -5.74 2.77
C TYR A 10 -7.07 -6.12 1.53
N ASN A 11 -7.63 -7.32 1.57
CA ASN A 11 -8.53 -7.87 0.57
C ASN A 11 -9.75 -8.47 1.31
N ALA A 12 -10.95 -8.28 0.76
CA ALA A 12 -12.19 -8.85 1.27
C ALA A 12 -12.47 -10.29 0.79
N GLY A 13 -11.55 -10.89 0.04
CA GLY A 13 -11.67 -12.20 -0.58
C GLY A 13 -12.50 -12.19 -1.87
N GLN A 14 -12.77 -13.39 -2.39
CA GLN A 14 -13.66 -13.55 -3.54
C GLN A 14 -15.10 -13.28 -3.12
N LEU A 15 -15.95 -12.85 -4.07
CA LEU A 15 -17.36 -12.54 -3.81
C LEU A 15 -18.12 -13.68 -3.10
N ASN A 16 -17.77 -14.93 -3.41
CA ASN A 16 -18.36 -16.17 -2.87
C ASN A 16 -17.63 -16.73 -1.63
N ALA A 17 -16.48 -16.16 -1.26
CA ALA A 17 -15.67 -16.58 -0.11
C ALA A 17 -15.03 -15.34 0.50
N ARG A 18 -15.83 -14.58 1.24
CA ARG A 18 -15.40 -13.35 1.89
C ARG A 18 -14.45 -13.69 3.03
N VAL A 19 -13.19 -13.38 2.84
CA VAL A 19 -12.14 -13.53 3.85
C VAL A 19 -11.46 -12.19 3.95
N TRP A 20 -11.67 -11.51 5.06
CA TRP A 20 -10.97 -10.27 5.34
C TRP A 20 -9.54 -10.58 5.81
N GLY A 21 -8.54 -10.05 5.10
CA GLY A 21 -7.16 -10.22 5.51
C GLY A 21 -6.17 -9.65 4.51
N LEU A 22 -4.88 -9.83 4.83
CA LEU A 22 -3.80 -9.30 4.02
C LEU A 22 -3.60 -10.12 2.73
N ALA A 23 -3.61 -9.41 1.61
CA ALA A 23 -3.34 -9.95 0.29
C ALA A 23 -1.98 -10.67 0.25
N LYS A 24 -1.86 -11.66 -0.64
CA LYS A 24 -0.57 -12.30 -0.93
C LYS A 24 0.09 -11.55 -2.08
N SER A 25 0.95 -10.59 -1.75
CA SER A 25 1.61 -9.71 -2.72
C SER A 25 2.60 -10.45 -3.64
N TRP A 26 3.21 -11.54 -3.16
CA TRP A 26 4.28 -12.24 -3.87
C TRP A 26 3.93 -13.70 -4.17
N LEU A 27 3.99 -14.10 -5.44
CA LEU A 27 3.82 -15.49 -5.87
C LEU A 27 5.15 -16.27 -5.87
N ARG A 28 6.28 -15.58 -6.08
CA ARG A 28 7.60 -16.19 -6.09
C ARG A 28 8.07 -16.43 -4.65
N ILE A 29 8.67 -17.59 -4.40
CA ILE A 29 9.33 -17.89 -3.13
C ILE A 29 10.65 -17.09 -3.11
N VAL A 30 10.71 -16.12 -2.22
CA VAL A 30 11.91 -15.32 -1.88
C VAL A 30 12.20 -15.48 -0.39
N SER A 31 13.39 -15.08 0.05
CA SER A 31 13.69 -15.13 1.49
C SER A 31 12.78 -14.16 2.26
N PRO A 32 12.47 -14.43 3.53
CA PRO A 32 11.66 -13.53 4.36
C PRO A 32 12.23 -12.11 4.42
N GLU A 33 13.57 -11.97 4.46
CA GLU A 33 14.25 -10.68 4.52
C GLU A 33 14.07 -9.89 3.23
N LEU A 34 14.25 -10.54 2.07
CA LEU A 34 14.04 -9.88 0.79
C LEU A 34 12.57 -9.48 0.59
N MET A 35 11.63 -10.32 1.04
CA MET A 35 10.21 -10.02 0.99
C MET A 35 9.85 -8.81 1.86
N ALA A 36 10.44 -8.70 3.06
CA ALA A 36 10.23 -7.56 3.94
C ALA A 36 10.77 -6.27 3.31
N THR A 37 11.98 -6.28 2.75
CA THR A 37 12.54 -5.11 2.05
C THR A 37 11.67 -4.70 0.86
N GLN A 38 11.22 -5.65 0.04
CA GLN A 38 10.34 -5.34 -1.09
C GLN A 38 8.97 -4.81 -0.65
N ASP A 39 8.42 -5.35 0.44
CA ASP A 39 7.18 -4.84 1.03
C ASP A 39 7.35 -3.42 1.57
N GLU A 40 8.49 -3.10 2.20
CA GLU A 40 8.83 -1.74 2.66
C GLU A 40 8.89 -0.75 1.50
N ASP A 41 9.60 -1.10 0.42
CA ASP A 41 9.74 -0.25 -0.78
C ASP A 41 8.38 0.03 -1.42
N VAL A 42 7.57 -1.02 -1.58
CA VAL A 42 6.24 -0.92 -2.18
C VAL A 42 5.30 -0.10 -1.31
N LEU A 43 5.30 -0.31 0.00
CA LEU A 43 4.50 0.50 0.93
C LEU A 43 4.94 1.97 0.90
N ALA A 44 6.24 2.24 0.86
CA ALA A 44 6.77 3.60 0.76
C ALA A 44 6.33 4.28 -0.55
N ALA A 45 6.36 3.56 -1.67
CA ALA A 45 5.86 4.06 -2.95
C ALA A 45 4.35 4.37 -2.92
N MET A 46 3.54 3.48 -2.31
CA MET A 46 2.10 3.71 -2.15
C MET A 46 1.79 4.91 -1.24
N ASN A 47 2.57 5.09 -0.17
CA ASN A 47 2.45 6.27 0.70
C ASN A 47 2.82 7.55 -0.03
N LEU A 48 3.92 7.54 -0.79
CA LEU A 48 4.31 8.69 -1.60
C LEU A 48 3.24 9.05 -2.63
N PHE A 49 2.68 8.05 -3.30
CA PHE A 49 1.58 8.25 -4.25
C PHE A 49 0.34 8.85 -3.56
N TRP A 50 -0.04 8.34 -2.39
CA TRP A 50 -1.15 8.88 -1.60
C TRP A 50 -0.89 10.33 -1.16
N CYS A 51 0.32 10.64 -0.68
CA CYS A 51 0.69 12.00 -0.33
C CYS A 51 0.60 12.95 -1.54
N ALA A 52 1.08 12.51 -2.71
CA ALA A 52 0.98 13.30 -3.94
C ALA A 52 -0.49 13.49 -4.36
N ALA A 53 -1.32 12.44 -4.29
CA ALA A 53 -2.74 12.53 -4.57
C ALA A 53 -3.44 13.53 -3.62
N SER A 54 -3.11 13.50 -2.33
CA SER A 54 -3.67 14.42 -1.34
C SER A 54 -3.31 15.89 -1.57
N VAL A 55 -2.19 16.16 -2.25
CA VAL A 55 -1.77 17.52 -2.61
C VAL A 55 -2.44 18.02 -3.89
N VAL A 56 -2.69 17.12 -4.85
CA VAL A 56 -3.17 17.48 -6.21
C VAL A 56 -4.69 17.44 -6.32
N MET A 57 -5.35 16.55 -5.58
CA MET A 57 -6.80 16.38 -5.63
C MET A 57 -7.53 17.46 -4.81
N PRO A 58 -8.81 17.77 -5.13
CA PRO A 58 -9.62 18.69 -4.33
C PRO A 58 -9.70 18.24 -2.87
N GLU A 59 -9.54 19.20 -1.95
CA GLU A 59 -9.51 18.94 -0.50
C GLU A 59 -10.80 18.28 -0.01
N GLU A 60 -11.96 18.65 -0.58
CA GLU A 60 -13.25 18.09 -0.20
C GLU A 60 -13.32 16.59 -0.48
N LEU A 61 -12.68 16.13 -1.57
CA LEU A 61 -12.65 14.72 -1.94
C LEU A 61 -11.77 13.91 -0.98
N ILE A 62 -10.55 14.40 -0.71
CA ILE A 62 -9.60 13.73 0.19
C ILE A 62 -10.16 13.67 1.61
N THR A 63 -10.81 14.75 2.05
CA THR A 63 -11.46 14.83 3.37
C THR A 63 -12.59 13.82 3.47
N GLU A 64 -13.47 13.73 2.47
CA GLU A 64 -14.58 12.77 2.51
C GLU A 64 -14.09 11.32 2.50
N ILE A 65 -13.09 10.99 1.67
CA ILE A 65 -12.48 9.65 1.67
C ILE A 65 -11.88 9.33 3.04
N THR A 66 -11.08 10.24 3.60
CA THR A 66 -10.42 10.04 4.89
C THR A 66 -11.43 9.88 6.02
N LYS A 67 -12.51 10.67 5.98
CA LYS A 67 -13.60 10.60 6.93
C LYS A 67 -14.29 9.23 6.89
N VAL A 68 -14.70 8.76 5.71
CA VAL A 68 -15.37 7.45 5.57
C VAL A 68 -14.45 6.32 6.03
N LEU A 69 -13.16 6.34 5.65
CA LEU A 69 -12.21 5.33 6.11
C LEU A 69 -12.08 5.33 7.65
N THR A 70 -12.10 6.51 8.27
CA THR A 70 -12.03 6.64 9.74
C THR A 70 -13.31 6.17 10.42
N GLU A 71 -14.48 6.56 9.91
CA GLU A 71 -15.79 6.18 10.44
C GLU A 71 -16.00 4.66 10.40
N GLU A 72 -15.56 4.01 9.33
CA GLU A 72 -15.61 2.56 9.14
C GLU A 72 -14.47 1.81 9.88
N SER A 73 -13.63 2.52 10.64
CA SER A 73 -12.47 1.95 11.34
C SER A 73 -11.56 1.12 10.42
N MET A 74 -11.39 1.58 9.18
CA MET A 74 -10.57 0.89 8.20
C MET A 74 -9.10 1.00 8.59
N PRO A 75 -8.34 -0.12 8.56
CA PRO A 75 -6.92 -0.09 8.88
C PRO A 75 -6.14 0.65 7.80
N PHE A 76 -4.94 1.13 8.13
CA PHE A 76 -4.01 1.58 7.10
C PHE A 76 -3.36 0.42 6.37
N MET A 77 -2.77 0.68 5.20
CA MET A 77 -2.11 -0.37 4.42
C MET A 77 -0.98 -1.05 5.22
N ALA A 78 -1.03 -2.38 5.22
CA ALA A 78 0.00 -3.28 5.74
C ALA A 78 0.26 -4.41 4.74
N THR A 79 1.35 -5.15 4.92
CA THR A 79 1.60 -6.41 4.21
C THR A 79 1.74 -7.54 5.22
N ARG A 80 1.85 -8.78 4.74
CA ARG A 80 2.08 -9.94 5.61
C ARG A 80 3.41 -9.88 6.35
N SER A 81 4.38 -9.15 5.81
CA SER A 81 5.73 -9.01 6.36
C SER A 81 5.88 -7.74 7.19
N ILE A 82 5.16 -6.67 6.81
CA ILE A 82 5.26 -5.35 7.42
C ILE A 82 3.89 -4.98 7.99
N PRO A 83 3.70 -4.99 9.32
CA PRO A 83 2.42 -4.64 9.90
C PRO A 83 2.15 -3.13 9.77
N GLU A 84 0.98 -2.75 10.27
CA GLU A 84 0.52 -1.37 10.25
C GLU A 84 1.39 -0.50 11.18
N TYR A 85 2.00 0.54 10.62
CA TYR A 85 2.83 1.49 11.37
C TYR A 85 2.59 2.92 10.88
N THR A 86 2.82 3.90 11.75
CA THR A 86 2.71 5.35 11.47
C THR A 86 4.03 5.98 11.01
N SER A 87 4.90 5.19 10.39
CA SER A 87 6.14 5.69 9.78
C SER A 87 6.54 4.86 8.57
N TRP A 88 7.32 5.49 7.69
CA TRP A 88 7.90 4.87 6.51
C TRP A 88 9.15 5.65 6.09
N THR A 89 9.97 5.00 5.26
CA THR A 89 11.26 5.53 4.79
C THR A 89 11.37 5.34 3.29
N ILE A 90 11.98 6.30 2.59
CA ILE A 90 12.43 6.13 1.20
C ILE A 90 13.94 6.27 1.16
N GLU A 91 14.60 5.45 0.35
CA GLU A 91 16.00 5.59 -0.01
C GLU A 91 16.09 6.07 -1.46
N ASP A 92 16.90 7.10 -1.74
CA ASP A 92 17.16 7.56 -3.10
C ASP A 92 18.32 6.79 -3.76
N GLU A 93 18.60 7.12 -5.03
CA GLU A 93 19.69 6.47 -5.80
C GLU A 93 21.10 6.72 -5.21
N THR A 94 21.26 7.71 -4.34
CA THR A 94 22.52 8.02 -3.65
C THR A 94 22.67 7.27 -2.32
N GLY A 95 21.62 6.56 -1.89
CA GLY A 95 21.56 5.88 -0.59
C GLY A 95 21.11 6.80 0.55
N LEU A 96 20.65 8.01 0.26
CA LEU A 96 20.13 8.92 1.28
C LEU A 96 18.73 8.48 1.71
N ARG A 97 18.55 8.32 3.03
CA ARG A 97 17.29 7.87 3.63
C ARG A 97 16.47 9.03 4.16
N TYR A 98 15.26 9.15 3.65
CA TYR A 98 14.25 10.10 4.10
C TYR A 98 13.26 9.39 5.00
N HIS A 99 13.27 9.74 6.28
CA HIS A 99 12.37 9.17 7.27
C HIS A 99 11.15 10.08 7.50
N PHE A 100 9.96 9.51 7.45
CA PHE A 100 8.69 10.21 7.64
C PHE A 100 8.00 9.73 8.93
N PRO A 101 8.35 10.29 10.10
CA PRO A 101 7.76 9.90 11.37
C PRO A 101 6.34 10.49 11.52
N GLY A 102 5.40 9.70 12.00
CA GLY A 102 4.04 10.14 12.33
C GLY A 102 3.13 10.41 11.14
N MET A 103 3.57 10.10 9.91
CA MET A 103 2.73 10.22 8.73
C MET A 103 1.82 8.99 8.61
N SER A 104 0.52 9.22 8.52
CA SER A 104 -0.45 8.17 8.22
C SER A 104 -0.12 7.50 6.89
N ARG A 105 -0.30 6.18 6.86
CA ARG A 105 -0.12 5.40 5.63
C ARG A 105 -1.30 5.59 4.68
N CYS A 106 -1.10 5.18 3.44
CA CYS A 106 -2.11 5.12 2.41
C CYS A 106 -3.32 4.25 2.80
N PRO A 107 -4.45 4.39 2.09
CA PRO A 107 -5.66 3.59 2.29
C PRO A 107 -5.39 2.08 2.30
N PRO A 108 -6.26 1.26 2.92
CA PRO A 108 -6.02 -0.16 3.21
C PRO A 108 -5.69 -1.05 2.00
N GLU A 109 -6.03 -0.64 0.78
CA GLU A 109 -5.97 -1.47 -0.42
C GLU A 109 -5.32 -0.71 -1.57
N GLY A 110 -4.49 -1.43 -2.35
CA GLY A 110 -3.83 -0.86 -3.52
C GLY A 110 -3.57 -1.90 -4.60
N TYR A 111 -3.44 -1.43 -5.84
CA TYR A 111 -3.15 -2.26 -7.00
C TYR A 111 -1.95 -1.68 -7.75
N ILE A 112 -0.94 -2.51 -8.01
CA ILE A 112 0.18 -2.18 -8.89
C ILE A 112 0.03 -3.02 -10.15
N THR A 113 0.13 -2.35 -11.30
CA THR A 113 0.06 -3.01 -12.61
C THR A 113 1.30 -2.71 -13.43
N GLN A 114 1.71 -3.68 -14.23
CA GLN A 114 2.75 -3.53 -15.24
C GLN A 114 2.27 -4.20 -16.52
N ASP A 115 2.28 -3.46 -17.63
CA ASP A 115 1.88 -3.93 -18.96
C ASP A 115 0.48 -4.59 -19.00
N TYR A 116 -0.41 -4.23 -18.06
CA TYR A 116 -1.78 -4.73 -18.05
C TYR A 116 -2.55 -4.16 -19.25
N GLN A 117 -3.08 -5.07 -20.08
CA GLN A 117 -3.97 -4.73 -21.19
C GLN A 117 -5.38 -5.16 -20.80
N ALA A 118 -6.30 -4.19 -20.78
CA ALA A 118 -7.71 -4.39 -20.46
C ALA A 118 -8.52 -4.86 -21.69
#